data_AF-G8THM0-F1
#
_entry.id   AF-G8THM0-F1
#
_cell.length_a   1.000
_cell.length_b   1.000
_cell.length_c   1.000
_cell.angle_alpha   90.00
_cell.angle_beta   90.00
_cell.angle_gamma   90.00
#
_symmetry.space_group_name_H-M   'P 1'
#
loop_
_entity.id
_entity.type
_entity.pdbx_description
1 polymer ?
#
loop_
_entity_poly.entity_id
_entity_poly.type
_entity_poly.pdbx_seq_one_letter_code
_entity_poly.pdbx_strand_id
1 'polypeptide(L)'
;MKWDVTILSTDEYLLEEICTEIIPDKYWLNERGEYLITGNTLNSEATIYLLIDFIFQGNGPVTEIYRIENSYVLDLSALRPHLVDFDYLDKFYPKWLKRSRRRNSMSEYGMLLDFIGFSRKGLDKKYLLMVVYCRQE
;
A
#
# COMPACT_ATOMS: atom_id res chain seq x y z
N MET A 1 12.75 -13.90 -4.37
CA MET A 1 12.58 -12.85 -3.35
C MET A 1 11.19 -12.27 -3.45
N LYS A 2 10.43 -12.32 -2.37
CA LYS A 2 9.04 -11.86 -2.29
C LYS A 2 8.97 -10.68 -1.34
N TRP A 3 8.09 -9.74 -1.64
CA TRP A 3 7.94 -8.50 -0.90
C TRP A 3 6.51 -8.40 -0.42
N ASP A 4 6.28 -8.50 0.88
CA ASP A 4 4.98 -8.20 1.45
C ASP A 4 4.83 -6.70 1.56
N VAL A 5 3.70 -6.19 1.10
CA VAL A 5 3.37 -4.78 1.08
C VAL A 5 2.06 -4.61 1.81
N THR A 6 2.08 -3.82 2.88
CA THR A 6 0.91 -3.54 3.71
C THR A 6 0.67 -2.04 3.74
N ILE A 7 -0.53 -1.61 3.36
CA ILE A 7 -0.98 -0.23 3.51
C ILE A 7 -1.79 -0.13 4.80
N LEU A 8 -1.51 0.89 5.61
CA LEU A 8 -2.27 1.20 6.82
C LEU A 8 -2.56 2.71 6.92
N SER A 9 -3.74 3.06 7.41
CA SER A 9 -4.09 4.44 7.78
C SER A 9 -4.20 4.57 9.30
N THR A 10 -3.55 5.57 9.88
CA THR A 10 -3.52 5.77 11.35
C THR A 10 -3.31 7.23 11.71
N ASP A 11 -3.69 7.62 12.92
CA ASP A 11 -3.42 8.97 13.46
C ASP A 11 -2.06 9.06 14.16
N GLU A 12 -1.59 7.93 14.68
CA GLU A 12 -0.34 7.80 15.43
C GLU A 12 0.31 6.44 15.14
N TYR A 13 1.64 6.37 15.25
CA TYR A 13 2.39 5.13 15.09
C TYR A 13 3.74 5.19 15.82
N LEU A 14 4.26 4.01 16.16
CA LEU A 14 5.65 3.81 16.56
C LEU A 14 6.36 3.03 15.45
N LEU A 15 7.49 3.54 14.97
CA LEU A 15 8.22 2.97 13.83
C LEU A 15 8.66 1.53 14.10
N GLU A 16 9.09 1.24 15.33
CA GLU A 16 9.55 -0.07 15.77
C GLU A 16 8.43 -1.12 15.78
N GLU A 17 7.17 -0.68 15.89
CA GLU A 17 6.02 -1.57 15.91
C GLU A 17 5.50 -1.88 14.50
N ILE A 18 5.55 -0.90 13.60
CA ILE A 18 5.02 -1.04 12.24
C ILE A 18 6.05 -1.56 11.25
N CYS A 19 7.36 -1.40 11.49
CA CYS A 19 8.42 -1.88 10.61
C CYS A 19 8.73 -3.38 10.86
N THR A 20 7.69 -4.20 10.82
CA THR A 20 7.73 -5.64 11.08
C THR A 20 6.94 -6.39 10.02
N GLU A 21 7.06 -7.72 9.96
CA GLU A 21 6.25 -8.55 9.04
C GLU A 21 4.76 -8.50 9.42
N ILE A 22 4.46 -8.46 10.72
CA ILE A 22 3.09 -8.49 11.24
C ILE A 22 2.83 -7.22 12.02
N ILE A 23 2.00 -6.35 11.44
CA ILE A 23 1.56 -5.11 12.08
C ILE A 23 0.64 -5.46 13.26
N PRO A 24 0.83 -4.88 14.46
CA PRO A 24 -0.03 -5.15 15.61
C PRO A 24 -1.51 -4.79 15.39
N ASP A 25 -2.42 -5.59 15.96
CA ASP A 25 -3.88 -5.48 15.79
C ASP A 25 -4.45 -4.10 16.19
N LYS A 26 -3.78 -3.38 17.09
CA LYS A 26 -4.18 -2.02 17.48
C LYS A 26 -4.19 -1.02 16.31
N TYR A 27 -3.51 -1.33 15.21
CA TYR A 27 -3.49 -0.54 13.97
C TYR A 27 -4.51 -1.02 12.93
N TRP A 28 -5.24 -2.11 13.19
CA TRP A 28 -6.04 -2.75 12.14
C TRP A 28 -7.40 -2.11 11.96
N LEU A 29 -8.02 -1.65 13.04
CA LEU A 29 -9.40 -1.19 13.07
C LEU A 29 -9.48 0.29 13.46
N ASN A 30 -10.45 1.00 12.89
CA ASN A 30 -10.85 2.31 13.40
C ASN A 30 -11.80 2.18 14.61
N GLU A 31 -12.21 3.32 15.17
CA GLU A 31 -13.16 3.40 16.29
C GLU A 31 -14.53 2.76 15.99
N ARG A 32 -14.86 2.54 14.71
CA ARG A 32 -16.10 1.90 14.25
C ARG A 32 -15.94 0.39 14.02
N GLY A 33 -14.77 -0.17 14.28
CA GLY A 33 -14.47 -1.58 14.03
C GLY A 33 -14.27 -1.91 12.54
N GLU A 34 -14.01 -0.91 11.70
CA GLU A 34 -13.73 -1.11 10.28
C GLU A 34 -12.22 -1.25 10.06
N TYR A 35 -11.82 -2.20 9.22
CA TYR A 35 -10.42 -2.37 8.87
C TYR A 35 -9.86 -1.15 8.10
N LEU A 36 -8.67 -0.70 8.49
CA LEU A 36 -7.87 0.36 7.85
C LEU A 36 -6.53 -0.13 7.31
N ILE A 37 -6.38 -1.45 7.22
CA ILE A 37 -5.16 -2.13 6.81
C ILE A 37 -5.48 -3.17 5.73
N THR A 38 -4.60 -3.29 4.73
CA THR A 38 -4.62 -4.39 3.77
C THR A 38 -3.22 -4.65 3.23
N GLY A 39 -2.97 -5.86 2.75
CA GLY A 39 -1.65 -6.22 2.23
C GLY A 39 -1.68 -7.25 1.11
N ASN A 40 -0.57 -7.36 0.41
CA ASN A 40 -0.36 -8.33 -0.65
C ASN A 40 1.13 -8.64 -0.84
N THR A 41 1.45 -9.66 -1.64
CA THR A 41 2.82 -10.06 -1.94
C THR A 41 3.18 -9.71 -3.39
N LEU A 42 4.27 -8.97 -3.56
CA LEU A 42 4.86 -8.60 -4.84
C LEU A 42 6.16 -9.35 -5.10
N ASN A 43 6.52 -9.47 -6.38
CA ASN A 43 7.66 -10.29 -6.82
C ASN A 43 8.96 -9.48 -6.99
N SER A 44 8.89 -8.15 -6.84
CA SER A 44 10.06 -7.27 -6.90
C SER A 44 9.77 -5.93 -6.25
N GLU A 45 10.82 -5.32 -5.68
CA GLU A 45 10.77 -3.98 -5.10
C GLU A 45 10.35 -2.92 -6.13
N ALA A 46 10.83 -3.04 -7.38
CA ALA A 46 10.41 -2.14 -8.47
C ALA A 46 8.89 -2.15 -8.72
N THR A 47 8.20 -3.28 -8.46
CA THR A 47 6.74 -3.36 -8.61
C THR A 47 6.00 -2.54 -7.54
N ILE A 48 6.61 -2.34 -6.37
CA ILE A 48 6.05 -1.53 -5.28
C ILE A 48 5.94 -0.07 -5.74
N TYR A 49 7.00 0.48 -6.33
CA TYR A 49 6.97 1.84 -6.86
C TYR A 49 6.03 1.98 -8.06
N LEU A 50 5.92 0.95 -8.91
CA LEU A 50 4.91 0.95 -9.98
C LEU A 50 3.48 0.95 -9.41
N LEU A 51 3.24 0.24 -8.31
CA LEU A 51 1.95 0.20 -7.62
C LEU A 51 1.59 1.58 -7.07
N ILE A 52 2.52 2.22 -6.35
CA ILE A 52 2.35 3.57 -5.83
C ILE A 52 2.07 4.55 -6.99
N ASP A 53 2.88 4.52 -8.04
CA ASP A 53 2.69 5.37 -9.22
C ASP A 53 1.32 5.15 -9.89
N PHE A 54 0.84 3.90 -9.93
CA PHE A 54 -0.46 3.59 -10.50
C PHE A 54 -1.63 4.09 -9.64
N ILE A 55 -1.57 3.90 -8.32
CA ILE A 55 -2.64 4.26 -7.38
C ILE A 55 -2.70 5.76 -7.11
N PHE A 56 -1.56 6.45 -7.16
CA PHE A 56 -1.45 7.88 -6.86
C PHE A 56 -1.08 8.73 -8.08
N GLN A 57 -1.22 8.17 -9.28
CA GLN A 57 -0.99 8.84 -10.57
C GLN A 57 0.39 9.51 -10.72
N GLY A 58 1.42 8.97 -10.08
CA GLY A 58 2.81 9.45 -10.20
C GLY A 58 3.09 10.85 -9.64
N ASN A 59 2.20 11.37 -8.80
CA ASN A 59 2.31 12.74 -8.30
C ASN A 59 2.88 12.79 -6.88
N GLY A 60 4.17 13.11 -6.77
CA GLY A 60 4.80 13.53 -5.52
C GLY A 60 5.88 12.58 -4.99
N PRO A 61 6.77 13.08 -4.11
CA PRO A 61 7.83 12.27 -3.55
C PRO A 61 7.26 11.23 -2.58
N VAL A 62 7.63 9.98 -2.80
CA VAL A 62 7.48 8.92 -1.78
C VAL A 62 8.61 9.11 -0.78
N THR A 63 8.27 9.34 0.48
CA THR A 63 9.28 9.52 1.53
C THR A 63 9.47 8.21 2.26
N GLU A 64 10.67 7.62 2.18
CA GLU A 64 11.07 6.56 3.11
C GLU A 64 11.37 7.19 4.46
N ILE A 65 10.62 6.82 5.49
CA ILE A 65 10.74 7.39 6.84
C ILE A 65 11.56 6.50 7.78
N TYR A 66 11.73 5.22 7.42
CA TYR A 66 12.46 4.26 8.23
C TYR A 66 12.84 3.02 7.44
N ARG A 67 13.98 2.41 7.76
CA ARG A 67 14.47 1.17 7.16
C ARG A 67 15.30 0.37 8.15
N ILE A 68 15.07 -0.93 8.15
CA ILE A 68 15.90 -1.97 8.74
C ILE A 68 16.29 -2.98 7.65
N GLU A 69 17.09 -3.98 7.98
CA GLU A 69 17.68 -4.92 7.01
C GLU A 69 16.66 -5.51 6.01
N ASN A 70 15.50 -5.97 6.50
CA ASN A 70 14.47 -6.62 5.70
C ASN A 70 13.14 -5.88 5.63
N SER A 71 13.05 -4.65 6.15
CA SER A 71 11.80 -3.91 6.18
C SER A 71 12.03 -2.41 6.03
N TYR A 72 11.08 -1.73 5.41
CA TYR A 72 11.08 -0.27 5.34
C TYR A 72 9.65 0.28 5.33
N VAL A 73 9.53 1.55 5.69
CA VAL A 73 8.25 2.25 5.77
C VAL A 73 8.28 3.47 4.87
N LEU A 74 7.27 3.57 4.00
CA LEU A 74 7.04 4.71 3.14
C LEU A 74 5.85 5.52 3.68
N ASP A 75 6.02 6.83 3.78
CA ASP A 75 4.92 7.77 4.02
C ASP A 75 4.30 8.20 2.69
N LEU A 76 3.03 7.85 2.51
CA LEU A 76 2.22 8.14 1.33
C LEU A 76 1.17 9.23 1.60
N SER A 77 1.17 9.84 2.79
CA SER A 77 0.13 10.78 3.24
C SER A 77 -0.02 11.98 2.29
N ALA A 78 1.12 12.49 1.79
CA ALA A 78 1.14 13.59 0.83
C ALA A 78 0.52 13.22 -0.54
N LEU A 79 0.40 11.93 -0.85
CA LEU A 79 -0.13 11.44 -2.12
C LEU A 79 -1.66 11.26 -2.11
N ARG A 80 -2.31 11.31 -0.94
CA ARG A 80 -3.77 11.13 -0.79
C ARG A 80 -4.62 11.97 -1.77
N PRO A 81 -4.31 13.24 -2.08
CA PRO A 81 -5.07 14.03 -3.05
C PRO A 81 -5.07 13.46 -4.48
N HIS A 82 -4.12 12.57 -4.79
CA HIS A 82 -3.95 11.93 -6.09
C HIS A 82 -4.42 10.48 -6.12
N LEU A 83 -5.02 9.99 -5.02
CA LEU A 83 -5.58 8.65 -4.94
C LEU A 83 -6.66 8.46 -6.00
N VAL A 84 -6.49 7.44 -6.82
CA VAL A 84 -7.44 7.07 -7.88
C VAL A 84 -8.77 6.56 -7.31
N ASP A 85 -9.80 6.55 -8.14
CA ASP A 85 -11.08 5.90 -7.85
C ASP A 85 -11.22 4.56 -8.60
N PHE A 86 -12.36 3.89 -8.37
CA PHE A 86 -12.63 2.60 -9.00
C PHE A 86 -12.89 2.71 -10.51
N ASP A 87 -13.46 3.83 -10.97
CA ASP A 87 -13.64 4.09 -12.40
C ASP A 87 -12.29 4.20 -13.13
N TYR A 88 -11.30 4.84 -12.50
CA TYR A 88 -9.92 4.86 -12.99
C TYR A 88 -9.33 3.44 -13.01
N LEU A 89 -9.51 2.65 -11.95
CA LEU A 89 -9.02 1.27 -11.93
C LEU A 89 -9.59 0.48 -13.12
N ASP A 90 -10.89 0.50 -13.34
CA ASP A 90 -11.56 -0.20 -14.44
C ASP A 90 -11.00 0.20 -15.80
N LYS A 91 -10.83 1.51 -16.01
CA LYS A 91 -10.33 2.05 -17.27
C LYS A 91 -8.86 1.74 -17.53
N PHE A 92 -8.03 1.75 -16.49
CA PHE A 92 -6.57 1.70 -16.63
C PHE A 92 -5.92 0.40 -16.16
N TYR A 93 -6.70 -0.58 -15.69
CA TYR A 93 -6.19 -1.90 -15.34
C TYR A 93 -5.38 -2.59 -16.47
N PRO A 94 -5.76 -2.52 -17.76
CA PRO A 94 -4.92 -3.06 -18.83
C PRO A 94 -3.54 -2.38 -18.93
N LYS A 95 -3.44 -1.08 -18.61
CA LYS A 95 -2.17 -0.35 -18.56
C LYS A 95 -1.31 -0.81 -17.39
N TRP A 96 -1.93 -1.06 -16.23
CA TRP A 96 -1.25 -1.67 -15.09
C TRP A 96 -0.60 -3.02 -15.47
N LEU A 97 -1.39 -3.94 -16.02
CA LEU A 97 -0.92 -5.27 -16.42
C LEU A 97 0.27 -5.21 -17.39
N LYS A 98 0.22 -4.28 -18.37
CA LYS A 98 1.31 -4.07 -19.33
C LYS A 98 2.60 -3.60 -18.65
N ARG A 99 2.50 -2.69 -17.67
CA ARG A 99 3.66 -2.12 -16.97
C ARG A 99 4.26 -3.08 -15.95
N SER A 100 3.41 -3.73 -15.15
CA SER A 100 3.83 -4.64 -14.09
C SER A 100 4.21 -6.03 -14.62
N ARG A 101 3.82 -6.36 -15.86
CA ARG A 101 3.95 -7.70 -16.48
C ARG A 101 3.27 -8.79 -15.67
N ARG A 102 2.28 -8.43 -14.85
CA ARG A 102 1.51 -9.38 -14.02
C ARG A 102 0.39 -10.01 -14.84
N ARG A 103 -0.08 -11.18 -14.38
CA ARG A 103 -1.17 -11.90 -15.04
C ARG A 103 -2.50 -11.23 -14.73
N ASN A 104 -3.36 -11.14 -15.74
CA ASN A 104 -4.76 -10.77 -15.53
C ASN A 104 -5.42 -11.86 -14.66
N SER A 105 -5.88 -11.48 -13.47
CA SER A 105 -6.58 -12.38 -12.56
C SER A 105 -7.46 -11.59 -11.60
N MET A 106 -8.51 -12.22 -11.08
CA MET A 106 -9.36 -11.60 -10.06
C MET A 106 -8.57 -11.27 -8.79
N SER A 107 -7.55 -12.06 -8.44
CA SER A 107 -6.67 -11.76 -7.30
C SER A 107 -5.87 -10.49 -7.53
N GLU A 108 -5.36 -10.28 -8.74
CA GLU A 108 -4.59 -9.09 -9.10
C GLU A 108 -5.46 -7.82 -9.09
N TYR A 109 -6.64 -7.91 -9.68
CA TYR A 109 -7.59 -6.81 -9.70
C TYR A 109 -8.12 -6.51 -8.28
N GLY A 110 -8.43 -7.56 -7.51
CA GLY A 110 -8.88 -7.47 -6.12
C GLY A 110 -7.85 -6.80 -5.20
N MET A 111 -6.56 -7.10 -5.35
CA MET A 111 -5.49 -6.38 -4.64
C MET A 111 -5.54 -4.87 -4.88
N LEU A 112 -5.71 -4.44 -6.13
CA LEU A 112 -5.78 -3.01 -6.45
C LEU A 112 -7.05 -2.37 -5.88
N LEU A 113 -8.18 -3.06 -5.98
CA LEU A 113 -9.43 -2.66 -5.32
C LEU A 113 -9.22 -2.46 -3.83
N ASP A 114 -8.57 -3.41 -3.16
CA ASP A 114 -8.30 -3.33 -1.72
C ASP A 114 -7.41 -2.12 -1.43
N PHE A 115 -6.26 -1.98 -2.08
CA PHE A 115 -5.38 -0.84 -1.80
C PHE A 115 -6.05 0.51 -2.02
N ILE A 116 -6.86 0.66 -3.07
CA ILE A 116 -7.64 1.89 -3.30
C ILE A 116 -8.69 2.06 -2.21
N GLY A 117 -9.50 1.02 -1.94
CA GLY A 117 -10.60 1.06 -0.99
C GLY A 117 -10.14 1.37 0.43
N PHE A 118 -9.08 0.71 0.90
CA PHE A 118 -8.51 0.93 2.23
C PHE A 118 -7.83 2.30 2.37
N SER A 119 -7.13 2.77 1.33
CA SER A 119 -6.58 4.12 1.32
C SER A 119 -7.68 5.19 1.39
N ARG A 120 -8.83 4.95 0.74
CA ARG A 120 -10.00 5.85 0.80
C ARG A 120 -10.69 5.81 2.17
N LYS A 121 -10.83 4.63 2.77
CA LYS A 121 -11.48 4.48 4.09
C LYS A 121 -10.78 5.29 5.18
N GLY A 122 -9.46 5.36 5.14
CA GLY A 122 -8.68 6.11 6.11
C GLY A 122 -8.39 7.55 5.72
N LEU A 123 -9.18 8.21 4.86
CA LEU A 123 -8.96 9.62 4.45
C LEU A 123 -9.05 10.63 5.60
N ASP A 124 -9.75 10.28 6.66
CA ASP A 124 -9.84 11.03 7.91
C ASP A 124 -8.59 10.90 8.79
N LYS A 125 -7.70 9.95 8.49
CA LYS A 125 -6.50 9.67 9.27
C LYS A 125 -5.32 10.54 8.88
N LYS A 126 -4.51 10.90 9.88
CA LYS A 126 -3.31 11.73 9.69
C LYS A 126 -2.30 11.11 8.72
N TYR A 127 -2.05 9.81 8.84
CA TYR A 127 -1.02 9.11 8.08
C TYR A 127 -1.60 8.04 7.16
N LEU A 128 -1.00 7.88 5.99
CA LEU A 128 -1.12 6.73 5.11
C LEU A 128 0.27 6.15 4.92
N LEU A 129 0.52 4.96 5.48
CA LEU A 129 1.84 4.33 5.44
C LEU A 129 1.79 3.08 4.59
N MET A 130 2.90 2.79 3.91
CA MET A 130 3.15 1.51 3.28
C MET A 130 4.36 0.86 3.94
N VAL A 131 4.12 -0.24 4.63
CA VAL A 131 5.16 -1.10 5.21
C VAL A 131 5.52 -2.15 4.18
N VAL A 132 6.81 -2.30 3.93
CA VAL A 132 7.35 -3.29 2.99
C VAL A 132 8.28 -4.22 3.74
N TYR A 133 8.03 -5.53 3.62
CA TYR A 133 8.87 -6.58 4.22
C TYR A 133 9.41 -7.51 3.14
N CYS A 134 10.73 -7.70 3.12
CA CYS A 134 11.43 -8.62 2.22
C CYS A 134 11.52 -10.01 2.85
N ARG A 135 10.87 -11.01 2.23
CA ARG A 135 11.03 -12.41 2.63
C ARG A 135 12.37 -12.94 2.13
N GLN A 136 13.27 -13.22 3.08
CA GLN A 136 14.43 -14.07 2.86
C GLN A 136 13.93 -15.52 2.85
N GLU A 137 13.83 -16.12 1.66
CA GLU A 137 13.57 -17.56 1.49
C GLU A 137 14.84 -18.37 1.80
#